data_AF-A0A7Y0EE19-F1
#
_entry.id   AF-A0A7Y0EE19-F1
#
_cell.length_a   1.000
_cell.length_b   1.000
_cell.length_c   1.000
_cell.angle_alpha   90.00
_cell.angle_beta   90.00
_cell.angle_gamma   90.00
#
_symmetry.space_group_name_H-M   'P 1'
#
loop_
_entity.id
_entity.type
_entity.pdbx_description
1 polymer ?
#
loop_
_entity_poly.entity_id
_entity_poly.type
_entity_poly.pdbx_seq_one_letter_code
_entity_poly.pdbx_strand_id
1 'polypeptide(L)'
;MIKLKAFLGYVAAVLALFVVLATFIGNDFLAKKFAYITSLKVSPLYTGGEVYKTLSFKDSQIKIHKPVFQGLFSDRSKGFVEVDYESKNTPDIISQNIDFDDDGKDDFSIKYNPQNNTSEFKSLNKNVVSLKGIYKIKSGYAIRVNLKK
;
A
#
# COMPACT_ATOMS: atom_id res chain seq x y z
N MET A 1 50.36 -16.29 11.07
CA MET A 1 50.08 -14.88 10.69
C MET A 1 49.26 -14.73 9.41
N ILE A 2 49.64 -15.38 8.29
CA ILE A 2 48.92 -15.26 7.00
C ILE A 2 47.44 -15.69 7.11
N LYS A 3 47.16 -16.82 7.77
CA LYS A 3 45.79 -17.33 7.95
C LYS A 3 44.87 -16.39 8.76
N LEU A 4 45.40 -15.72 9.77
CA LEU A 4 44.65 -14.75 10.58
C LEU A 4 44.33 -13.47 9.80
N LYS A 5 45.30 -12.97 9.02
CA LYS A 5 45.09 -11.80 8.13
C LYS A 5 44.06 -12.11 7.06
N ALA A 6 44.13 -13.30 6.45
CA ALA A 6 43.14 -13.74 5.47
C ALA A 6 41.74 -13.85 6.09
N PHE A 7 41.62 -14.47 7.27
CA PHE A 7 40.35 -14.58 8.00
C PHE A 7 39.72 -13.21 8.28
N LEU A 8 40.49 -12.26 8.83
CA LEU A 8 40.02 -10.90 9.09
C LEU A 8 39.61 -10.17 7.80
N GLY A 9 40.34 -10.38 6.70
CA GLY A 9 40.00 -9.84 5.39
C GLY A 9 38.64 -10.34 4.89
N TYR A 10 38.37 -11.64 5.00
CA TYR A 10 37.08 -12.21 4.61
C TYR A 10 35.93 -11.72 5.50
N VAL A 11 36.15 -11.64 6.82
CA VAL A 11 35.15 -11.08 7.75
C VAL A 11 34.84 -9.62 7.40
N ALA A 12 35.86 -8.81 7.13
CA ALA A 12 35.68 -7.42 6.71
C ALA A 12 34.93 -7.31 5.38
N ALA A 13 35.20 -8.19 4.41
CA ALA A 13 34.47 -8.21 3.14
C ALA A 13 32.97 -8.54 3.32
N VAL A 14 32.65 -9.52 4.17
CA VAL A 14 31.27 -9.87 4.49
C VAL A 14 30.56 -8.71 5.20
N LEU A 15 31.21 -8.08 6.19
CA LEU A 15 30.66 -6.91 6.87
C LEU A 15 30.46 -5.73 5.91
N ALA A 16 31.40 -5.49 5.00
CA ALA A 16 31.28 -4.44 3.99
C ALA A 16 30.06 -4.64 3.09
N LEU A 17 29.73 -5.90 2.71
CA LEU A 17 28.52 -6.20 1.96
C LEU A 17 27.26 -5.74 2.71
N PHE A 18 27.15 -6.05 4.01
CA PHE A 18 26.01 -5.61 4.82
C PHE A 18 25.95 -4.10 4.98
N VAL A 19 27.10 -3.43 5.15
CA VAL A 19 27.17 -1.97 5.21
C VAL A 19 26.69 -1.35 3.90
N VAL A 20 27.09 -1.88 2.74
CA VAL A 20 26.65 -1.40 1.43
C VAL A 20 25.14 -1.58 1.27
N LEU A 21 24.60 -2.76 1.60
CA LEU A 21 23.16 -3.02 1.52
C LEU A 21 22.37 -2.11 2.46
N ALA A 22 22.80 -1.97 3.72
CA ALA A 22 22.16 -1.08 4.68
C ALA A 22 22.19 0.38 4.21
N THR A 23 23.32 0.84 3.68
CA THR A 23 23.47 2.20 3.13
C THR A 23 22.54 2.41 1.93
N PHE A 24 22.44 1.43 1.04
CA PHE A 24 21.58 1.51 -0.13
C PHE A 24 20.09 1.53 0.25
N ILE A 25 19.67 0.63 1.16
CA ILE A 25 18.29 0.54 1.65
C ILE A 25 17.88 1.81 2.41
N GLY A 26 18.79 2.35 3.24
CA GLY A 26 18.53 3.57 4.01
C GLY A 26 18.55 4.86 3.19
N ASN A 27 19.03 4.82 1.94
CA ASN A 27 19.14 5.99 1.08
C ASN A 27 18.06 6.01 0.00
N ASP A 28 16.94 6.66 0.34
CA ASP A 28 15.78 6.89 -0.53
C ASP A 28 16.15 7.42 -1.93
N PHE A 29 17.16 8.29 -2.02
CA PHE A 29 17.57 8.91 -3.27
C PHE A 29 18.22 7.88 -4.21
N LEU A 30 19.16 7.08 -3.70
CA LEU A 30 19.82 6.03 -4.48
C LEU A 30 18.84 4.94 -4.89
N ALA A 31 17.97 4.51 -3.98
CA ALA A 31 16.95 3.50 -4.26
C ALA A 31 15.97 3.95 -5.36
N LYS A 32 15.46 5.19 -5.28
CA LYS A 32 14.56 5.76 -6.31
C LYS A 32 15.26 5.91 -7.65
N LYS A 33 16.51 6.39 -7.66
CA LYS A 33 17.30 6.56 -8.90
C LYS A 33 17.60 5.22 -9.57
N PHE A 34 17.96 4.19 -8.78
CA PHE A 34 18.19 2.85 -9.29
C PHE A 34 16.91 2.26 -9.90
N ALA A 35 15.78 2.33 -9.20
CA ALA A 35 14.49 1.85 -9.72
C ALA A 35 14.10 2.58 -11.02
N TYR A 36 14.33 3.90 -11.08
CA TYR A 36 14.08 4.69 -12.28
C TYR A 36 14.94 4.25 -13.48
N ILE A 37 16.26 4.12 -13.31
CA ILE A 37 17.18 3.73 -14.39
C ILE A 37 16.89 2.31 -14.90
N THR A 38 16.56 1.40 -13.98
CA THR A 38 16.30 -0.01 -14.31
C THR A 38 14.88 -0.28 -14.75
N SER A 39 14.02 0.76 -14.78
CA SER A 39 12.58 0.63 -15.05
C SER A 39 11.87 -0.38 -14.12
N LEU A 40 12.44 -0.63 -12.95
CA LEU A 40 11.81 -1.49 -11.93
C LEU A 40 10.61 -0.75 -11.34
N LYS A 41 9.45 -1.40 -11.38
CA LYS A 41 8.20 -0.90 -10.77
C LYS A 41 7.96 -1.61 -9.44
N VAL A 42 7.46 -0.86 -8.46
CA VAL A 42 6.97 -1.46 -7.22
C VAL A 42 5.65 -2.18 -7.53
N SER A 43 5.50 -3.41 -7.03
CA SER A 43 4.29 -4.18 -7.29
C SER A 43 3.03 -3.50 -6.70
N PRO A 44 1.90 -3.48 -7.44
CA PRO A 44 0.57 -3.11 -6.95
C PRO A 44 0.17 -3.71 -5.61
N LEU A 45 0.70 -4.89 -5.26
CA LEU A 45 0.47 -5.53 -3.96
C LEU A 45 0.94 -4.65 -2.78
N TYR A 46 1.94 -3.81 -3.01
CA TYR A 46 2.48 -2.89 -2.01
C TYR A 46 1.91 -1.49 -2.14
N THR A 47 1.69 -1.01 -3.38
CA THR A 47 1.26 0.37 -3.64
C THR A 47 -0.26 0.58 -3.65
N GLY A 48 -1.06 -0.48 -3.47
CA GLY A 48 -2.51 -0.40 -3.61
C GLY A 48 -3.03 -0.50 -5.05
N GLY A 49 -2.12 -0.53 -6.04
CA GLY A 49 -2.45 -0.48 -7.46
C GLY A 49 -2.55 0.95 -8.01
N GLU A 50 -2.93 1.06 -9.28
CA GLU A 50 -3.12 2.35 -9.95
C GLU A 50 -4.40 3.03 -9.44
N VAL A 51 -4.37 4.35 -9.29
CA VAL A 51 -5.57 5.13 -9.00
C VAL A 51 -6.50 5.09 -10.21
N TYR A 52 -7.72 4.61 -10.02
CA TYR A 52 -8.77 4.58 -11.05
C TYR A 52 -9.59 5.87 -11.03
N LYS A 53 -10.05 6.28 -9.86
CA LYS A 53 -11.00 7.39 -9.68
C LYS A 53 -10.55 8.26 -8.51
N THR A 54 -10.69 9.58 -8.66
CA THR A 54 -10.46 10.53 -7.57
C THR A 54 -11.71 11.38 -7.39
N LEU A 55 -12.25 11.40 -6.17
CA LEU A 55 -13.36 12.23 -5.75
C LEU A 55 -12.80 13.36 -4.90
N SER A 56 -12.88 14.59 -5.40
CA SER A 56 -12.41 15.78 -4.69
C SER A 56 -13.56 16.46 -3.96
N PHE A 57 -13.35 16.73 -2.68
CA PHE A 57 -14.22 17.54 -1.83
C PHE A 57 -13.48 18.82 -1.44
N LYS A 58 -14.14 19.70 -0.69
CA LYS A 58 -13.58 21.00 -0.31
C LYS A 58 -12.24 20.90 0.42
N ASP A 59 -12.13 19.97 1.38
CA ASP A 59 -10.97 19.83 2.27
C ASP A 59 -10.36 18.41 2.30
N SER A 60 -10.91 17.51 1.49
CA SER A 60 -10.48 16.12 1.39
C SER A 60 -10.58 15.59 -0.03
N GLN A 61 -9.86 14.51 -0.30
CA GLN A 61 -10.01 13.74 -1.52
C GLN A 61 -10.04 12.24 -1.21
N ILE A 62 -10.79 11.51 -2.02
CA ILE A 62 -10.84 10.06 -1.98
C ILE A 62 -10.25 9.55 -3.28
N LYS A 63 -9.22 8.70 -3.20
CA LYS A 63 -8.69 7.99 -4.36
C LYS A 63 -9.09 6.53 -4.27
N ILE A 64 -9.79 6.07 -5.28
CA ILE A 64 -10.18 4.66 -5.42
C ILE A 64 -9.19 4.04 -6.39
N HIS A 65 -8.49 3.00 -5.93
CA HIS A 65 -7.52 2.28 -6.76
C HIS A 65 -8.20 1.15 -7.52
N LYS A 66 -7.55 0.69 -8.60
CA LYS A 66 -7.98 -0.52 -9.31
C LYS A 66 -7.85 -1.75 -8.40
N PRO A 67 -8.79 -2.71 -8.46
CA PRO A 67 -8.65 -3.99 -7.78
C PRO A 67 -7.33 -4.70 -8.13
N VAL A 68 -6.61 -5.15 -7.10
CA VAL A 68 -5.33 -5.84 -7.23
C VAL A 68 -5.53 -7.34 -6.99
N PHE A 69 -5.46 -8.11 -8.07
CA PHE A 69 -5.45 -9.58 -8.04
C PHE A 69 -4.09 -10.17 -8.43
N GLN A 70 -3.10 -9.33 -8.73
CA GLN A 70 -1.82 -9.76 -9.28
C GLN A 70 -1.10 -10.78 -8.37
N GLY A 71 -0.69 -11.91 -8.94
CA GLY A 71 0.29 -12.83 -8.36
C GLY A 71 1.62 -12.77 -9.10
N LEU A 72 2.57 -13.62 -8.68
CA LEU A 72 3.93 -13.64 -9.26
C LEU A 72 3.94 -14.17 -10.70
N PHE A 73 3.13 -15.20 -10.97
CA PHE A 73 3.05 -15.87 -12.29
C PHE A 73 1.71 -15.66 -12.99
N SER A 74 0.64 -15.46 -12.22
CA SER A 74 -0.72 -15.26 -12.72
C SER A 74 -1.57 -14.52 -11.69
N ASP A 75 -2.74 -14.08 -12.10
CA ASP A 75 -3.73 -13.52 -11.19
C ASP A 75 -4.23 -14.55 -10.17
N ARG A 76 -4.50 -14.05 -8.96
CA ARG A 76 -5.08 -14.79 -7.84
C ARG A 76 -6.61 -14.73 -7.89
N SER A 77 -7.27 -15.70 -7.25
CA SER A 77 -8.72 -15.69 -7.04
C SER A 77 -9.17 -14.73 -5.93
N LYS A 78 -8.23 -14.30 -5.08
CA LYS A 78 -8.43 -13.32 -4.01
C LYS A 78 -7.53 -12.12 -4.24
N GLY A 79 -8.08 -10.94 -4.00
CA GLY A 79 -7.40 -9.66 -4.20
C GLY A 79 -7.80 -8.67 -3.15
N PHE A 80 -7.52 -7.40 -3.41
CA PHE A 80 -8.02 -6.31 -2.60
C PHE A 80 -8.21 -5.05 -3.44
N VAL A 81 -9.02 -4.12 -2.95
CA VAL A 81 -9.06 -2.74 -3.42
C VAL A 81 -8.56 -1.82 -2.31
N GLU A 82 -7.86 -0.77 -2.70
CA GLU A 82 -7.38 0.29 -1.79
C GLU A 82 -8.17 1.58 -2.06
N VAL A 83 -8.59 2.21 -0.98
CA VAL A 83 -9.24 3.52 -1.00
C VAL A 83 -8.45 4.44 -0.08
N ASP A 84 -7.80 5.44 -0.66
CA ASP A 84 -7.09 6.46 0.09
C ASP A 84 -8.02 7.62 0.40
N TYR A 85 -8.20 7.90 1.68
CA TYR A 85 -8.78 9.13 2.18
C TYR A 85 -7.66 10.09 2.53
N GLU A 86 -7.52 11.15 1.76
CA GLU A 86 -6.54 12.21 2.02
C GLU A 86 -7.23 13.49 2.46
N SER A 87 -6.71 14.12 3.51
CA SER A 87 -7.27 15.35 4.07
C SER A 87 -6.17 16.16 4.71
N LYS A 88 -6.29 17.50 4.64
CA LYS A 88 -5.32 18.39 5.30
C LYS A 88 -5.36 18.24 6.83
N ASN A 89 -6.54 17.94 7.36
CA ASN A 89 -6.79 17.74 8.79
C ASN A 89 -7.27 16.31 9.04
N THR A 90 -6.93 15.75 10.21
CA THR A 90 -7.50 14.46 10.64
C THR A 90 -9.01 14.63 10.86
N PRO A 91 -9.87 13.88 10.15
CA PRO A 91 -11.31 13.97 10.32
C PRO A 91 -11.75 13.32 11.65
N ASP A 92 -12.92 13.72 12.14
CA ASP A 92 -13.56 13.06 13.28
C ASP A 92 -14.10 11.68 12.93
N ILE A 93 -14.71 11.57 11.75
CA ILE A 93 -15.23 10.32 11.21
C ILE A 93 -15.00 10.32 9.69
N ILE A 94 -14.48 9.22 9.17
CA ILE A 94 -14.47 8.91 7.75
C ILE A 94 -15.67 8.03 7.48
N SER A 95 -16.67 8.52 6.77
CA SER A 95 -17.86 7.74 6.39
C SER A 95 -18.03 7.80 4.89
N GLN A 96 -17.89 6.67 4.21
CA GLN A 96 -17.95 6.61 2.75
C GLN A 96 -18.69 5.37 2.27
N ASN A 97 -19.46 5.58 1.21
CA ASN A 97 -19.95 4.52 0.34
C ASN A 97 -19.08 4.50 -0.91
N ILE A 98 -18.60 3.32 -1.28
CA ILE A 98 -17.65 3.16 -2.37
C ILE A 98 -18.27 2.23 -3.40
N ASP A 99 -18.37 2.75 -4.62
CA ASP A 99 -18.57 2.02 -5.87
C ASP A 99 -17.19 1.99 -6.57
N PHE A 100 -16.52 0.83 -6.55
CA PHE A 100 -15.18 0.65 -7.10
C PHE A 100 -15.19 0.12 -8.54
N ASP A 101 -16.28 -0.48 -9.00
CA ASP A 101 -16.41 -1.00 -10.36
C ASP A 101 -17.24 -0.10 -11.30
N ASP A 102 -17.78 1.00 -10.77
CA ASP A 102 -18.53 2.05 -11.45
C ASP A 102 -19.83 1.54 -12.09
N ASP A 103 -20.47 0.53 -11.48
CA ASP A 103 -21.77 -0.01 -11.91
C ASP A 103 -22.97 0.85 -11.48
N GLY A 104 -22.72 1.92 -10.70
CA GLY A 104 -23.71 2.84 -10.18
C GLY A 104 -24.35 2.39 -8.86
N LYS A 105 -23.85 1.32 -8.24
CA LYS A 105 -24.28 0.82 -6.93
C LYS A 105 -23.10 0.77 -5.97
N ASP A 106 -23.37 1.10 -4.72
CA ASP A 106 -22.36 1.02 -3.68
C ASP A 106 -21.94 -0.45 -3.45
N ASP A 107 -20.64 -0.74 -3.55
CA ASP A 107 -20.06 -2.06 -3.32
C ASP A 107 -19.83 -2.36 -1.84
N PHE A 108 -19.47 -1.33 -1.09
CA PHE A 108 -19.30 -1.40 0.35
C PHE A 108 -19.42 -0.02 1.00
N SER A 109 -19.74 -0.02 2.29
CA SER A 109 -19.64 1.17 3.11
C SER A 109 -18.66 0.97 4.25
N ILE A 110 -17.94 2.04 4.57
CA ILE A 110 -16.98 2.10 5.67
C ILE A 110 -17.26 3.34 6.50
N LYS A 111 -17.29 3.16 7.81
CA LYS A 111 -17.27 4.23 8.79
C LYS A 111 -16.11 3.99 9.74
N TYR A 112 -15.19 4.94 9.84
CA TYR A 112 -13.99 4.84 10.66
C TYR A 112 -13.85 6.06 11.56
N ASN A 113 -13.56 5.84 12.83
CA ASN A 113 -13.25 6.87 13.80
C ASN A 113 -11.75 6.79 14.15
N PRO A 114 -10.94 7.75 13.66
CA PRO A 114 -9.50 7.80 13.93
C PRO A 114 -9.10 7.94 15.41
N GLN A 115 -9.95 8.53 16.24
CA GLN A 115 -9.66 8.93 17.62
C GLN A 115 -9.62 7.71 18.54
N ASN A 116 -10.54 6.76 18.33
CA ASN A 116 -10.62 5.52 19.09
C ASN A 116 -10.26 4.27 18.27
N ASN A 117 -9.88 4.46 17.00
CA ASN A 117 -9.52 3.40 16.06
C ASN A 117 -10.62 2.35 15.86
N THR A 118 -11.89 2.77 15.90
CA THR A 118 -13.03 1.87 15.65
C THR A 118 -13.53 1.99 14.21
N SER A 119 -13.98 0.87 13.65
CA SER A 119 -14.53 0.83 12.28
C SER A 119 -15.80 -0.01 12.21
N GLU A 120 -16.75 0.47 11.43
CA GLU A 120 -17.92 -0.27 10.99
C GLU A 120 -17.79 -0.49 9.48
N PHE A 121 -17.89 -1.74 9.03
CA PHE A 121 -17.77 -2.11 7.64
C PHE A 121 -18.97 -2.93 7.20
N LYS A 122 -19.55 -2.58 6.05
CA LYS A 122 -20.67 -3.31 5.46
C LYS A 122 -20.33 -3.65 4.02
N SER A 123 -20.31 -4.94 3.73
CA SER A 123 -20.24 -5.44 2.36
C SER A 123 -21.63 -5.36 1.72
N LEU A 124 -21.71 -4.79 0.51
CA LEU A 124 -22.93 -4.65 -0.27
C LEU A 124 -22.87 -5.46 -1.58
N ASN A 125 -21.66 -5.66 -2.13
CA ASN A 125 -21.39 -6.49 -3.30
C ASN A 125 -20.85 -7.89 -2.89
N LYS A 126 -21.30 -8.94 -3.59
CA LYS A 126 -20.85 -10.33 -3.41
C LYS A 126 -19.33 -10.51 -3.57
N ASN A 127 -18.66 -9.67 -4.35
CA ASN A 127 -17.21 -9.72 -4.61
C ASN A 127 -16.41 -9.15 -3.44
N VAL A 128 -17.06 -8.39 -2.55
CA VAL A 128 -16.46 -7.78 -1.36
C VAL A 128 -16.56 -8.74 -0.17
N VAL A 129 -15.41 -9.13 0.38
CA VAL A 129 -15.31 -10.17 1.40
C VAL A 129 -15.27 -9.58 2.80
N SER A 130 -14.30 -8.71 3.07
CA SER A 130 -14.09 -8.14 4.42
C SER A 130 -13.16 -6.94 4.40
N LEU A 131 -13.22 -6.11 5.44
CA LEU A 131 -12.20 -5.10 5.71
C LEU A 131 -10.87 -5.81 6.02
N LYS A 132 -9.82 -5.52 5.26
CA LYS A 132 -8.47 -6.03 5.49
C LYS A 132 -7.75 -5.22 6.57
N GLY A 133 -7.92 -3.91 6.53
CA GLY A 133 -7.31 -2.99 7.49
C GLY A 133 -7.38 -1.54 7.04
N ILE A 134 -7.14 -0.65 8.00
CA ILE A 134 -7.05 0.79 7.81
C ILE A 134 -5.66 1.21 8.28
N TYR A 135 -4.93 1.91 7.43
CA TYR A 135 -3.52 2.25 7.64
C TYR A 135 -3.34 3.75 7.58
N LYS A 136 -2.63 4.33 8.55
CA LYS A 136 -2.26 5.74 8.50
C LYS A 136 -1.17 5.95 7.45
N ILE A 137 -1.41 6.86 6.50
CA ILE A 137 -0.45 7.29 5.48
C ILE A 137 -0.10 8.77 5.70
N LYS A 138 0.91 9.28 4.98
CA LYS A 138 1.37 10.67 5.15
C LYS A 138 0.27 11.71 4.93
N SER A 139 -0.64 11.44 3.99
CA SER A 139 -1.71 12.34 3.55
C SER A 139 -3.07 12.06 4.21
N GLY A 140 -3.19 11.03 5.06
CA GLY A 140 -4.46 10.60 5.65
C GLY A 140 -4.49 9.10 5.98
N TYR A 141 -5.43 8.37 5.39
CA TYR A 141 -5.66 6.95 5.68
C TYR A 141 -5.87 6.13 4.40
N ALA A 142 -5.24 4.96 4.32
CA ALA A 142 -5.47 3.97 3.29
C ALA A 142 -6.34 2.84 3.84
N ILE A 143 -7.48 2.58 3.20
CA ILE A 143 -8.44 1.55 3.58
C ILE A 143 -8.34 0.41 2.58
N ARG A 144 -7.94 -0.78 3.03
CA ARG A 144 -7.87 -1.97 2.18
C ARG A 144 -9.05 -2.89 2.45
N VAL A 145 -9.71 -3.32 1.38
CA VAL A 145 -10.85 -4.23 1.43
C VAL A 145 -10.54 -5.48 0.62
N ASN A 146 -10.70 -6.65 1.22
CA ASN A 146 -10.48 -7.94 0.56
C ASN A 146 -11.58 -8.20 -0.47
N LEU A 147 -11.15 -8.64 -1.65
CA LEU A 147 -12.02 -9.00 -2.77
C LEU A 147 -11.84 -10.47 -3.15
N LYS A 148 -12.87 -11.02 -3.79
CA LYS A 148 -12.82 -12.29 -4.52
C LYS A 148 -13.34 -12.09 -5.94
N LYS A 149 -12.82 -12.90 -6.87
CA LYS A 149 -13.35 -12.99 -8.23
C LYS A 149 -14.72 -13.69 -8.26
#